data_AF-A0A3L5TRF2-F1
#
_entry.id   AF-A0A3L5TRF2-F1
#
_cell.length_a   1.000
_cell.length_b   1.000
_cell.length_c   1.000
_cell.angle_alpha   90.00
_cell.angle_beta   90.00
_cell.angle_gamma   90.00
#
_symmetry.space_group_name_H-M   'P 1'
#
loop_
_entity.id
_entity.type
_entity.pdbx_description
1 polymer ?
#
loop_
_entity_poly.entity_id
_entity_poly.type
_entity_poly.pdbx_seq_one_letter_code
_entity_poly.pdbx_strand_id
1 'polypeptide(L)'
;GINSRFLLELNRRSCREDRLHGEKDVSKTIVPKDKNDGKRGLVGGHAYSINGAFIVGEAKLLRLRNPWGNGEWNGPWSDRSPKWKTAPLDCVPHPSKDDGEFYMDINDFLRYFDDCTICNLTPDFDRDGFPDMLNYVTCIYGNWRDGKNGGSEQRTKNPCYSVTLGDKAMDDEGKVALVVQIVQRTLESRNDITEVRCDLFKVLGKNDHCVSLELLGDKSNIYMGNVQNTYRFHIEPGSYIAIPATLEAGYEKEFLLRCFTAAPVSNPQYVSY
;
A
#
# COMPACT_ATOMS: atom_id res chain seq x y z
N GLY A 1 -10.24 2.64 9.75
CA GLY A 1 -10.78 1.54 10.55
C GLY A 1 -10.83 0.29 9.71
N ILE A 2 -10.46 -0.86 10.28
CA ILE A 2 -10.54 -2.17 9.64
C ILE A 2 -12.03 -2.47 9.37
N ASN A 3 -12.41 -2.65 8.11
CA ASN A 3 -13.78 -2.91 7.68
C ASN A 3 -13.89 -4.24 6.88
N SER A 4 -15.07 -4.59 6.40
CA SER A 4 -15.28 -5.82 5.61
C SER A 4 -14.47 -5.85 4.31
N ARG A 5 -14.22 -4.70 3.66
CA ARG A 5 -13.41 -4.60 2.44
C ARG A 5 -11.92 -4.88 2.73
N PHE A 6 -11.39 -4.32 3.81
CA PHE A 6 -10.04 -4.61 4.31
C PHE A 6 -9.85 -6.11 4.57
N LEU A 7 -10.84 -6.79 5.16
CA LEU A 7 -10.78 -8.24 5.38
C LEU A 7 -10.86 -9.05 4.08
N LEU A 8 -11.69 -8.64 3.13
CA LEU A 8 -11.77 -9.29 1.81
C LEU A 8 -10.44 -9.17 1.07
N GLU A 9 -9.81 -8.01 1.17
CA GLU A 9 -8.51 -7.75 0.57
C GLU A 9 -7.39 -8.57 1.24
N LEU A 10 -7.37 -8.61 2.57
CA LEU A 10 -6.47 -9.49 3.34
C LEU A 10 -6.64 -10.96 2.94
N ASN A 11 -7.88 -11.43 2.81
CA ASN A 11 -8.21 -12.80 2.45
C ASN A 11 -7.71 -13.14 1.04
N ARG A 12 -8.08 -12.33 0.03
CA ARG A 12 -7.69 -12.55 -1.37
C ARG A 12 -6.17 -12.59 -1.55
N ARG A 13 -5.43 -11.76 -0.81
CA ARG A 13 -3.97 -11.73 -0.85
C ARG A 13 -3.34 -12.92 -0.12
N SER A 14 -3.95 -13.42 0.96
CA SER A 14 -3.50 -14.64 1.63
C SER A 14 -3.80 -15.90 0.79
N CYS A 15 -4.96 -15.99 0.13
CA CYS A 15 -5.29 -17.15 -0.71
C CYS A 15 -4.42 -17.30 -1.96
N ARG A 16 -3.80 -16.22 -2.45
CA ARG A 16 -2.79 -16.30 -3.53
C ARG A 16 -1.50 -16.99 -3.08
N GLU A 17 -1.17 -16.96 -1.78
CA GLU A 17 0.02 -17.63 -1.24
C GLU A 17 -0.08 -19.17 -1.31
N ASP A 18 -1.29 -19.73 -1.39
CA ASP A 18 -1.53 -21.18 -1.41
C ASP A 18 -1.64 -21.78 -2.83
N ARG A 19 -1.70 -20.97 -3.90
CA ARG A 19 -1.81 -21.46 -5.28
C ARG A 19 -0.82 -20.76 -6.20
N LEU A 20 0.23 -21.52 -6.56
CA LEU A 20 1.21 -21.31 -7.63
C LEU A 20 2.51 -20.61 -7.18
N HIS A 21 3.60 -21.36 -7.30
CA HIS A 21 4.99 -20.90 -7.47
C HIS A 21 5.40 -19.56 -6.83
N GLY A 22 5.68 -19.57 -5.52
CA GLY A 22 6.79 -18.77 -4.97
C GLY A 22 6.65 -17.25 -4.87
N GLU A 23 5.52 -16.62 -5.19
CA GLU A 23 5.29 -15.19 -4.92
C GLU A 23 4.83 -14.99 -3.46
N LYS A 24 5.79 -14.77 -2.56
CA LYS A 24 5.56 -14.31 -1.17
C LYS A 24 5.43 -12.80 -1.16
N ASP A 25 4.33 -12.26 -1.68
CA ASP A 25 4.29 -10.85 -2.04
C ASP A 25 3.73 -9.91 -0.97
N VAL A 26 3.22 -10.44 0.16
CA VAL A 26 2.64 -9.61 1.22
C VAL A 26 2.93 -10.12 2.64
N SER A 27 3.89 -9.51 3.34
CA SER A 27 4.07 -9.75 4.77
C SER A 27 3.13 -8.87 5.59
N LYS A 28 2.54 -9.47 6.64
CA LYS A 28 1.52 -8.84 7.48
C LYS A 28 1.90 -9.06 8.94
N THR A 29 2.43 -8.04 9.59
CA THR A 29 2.91 -8.10 10.96
C THR A 29 1.94 -7.37 11.88
N ILE A 30 1.64 -7.97 13.03
CA ILE A 30 0.75 -7.41 14.04
C ILE A 30 1.40 -7.51 15.42
N VAL A 31 1.10 -6.57 16.30
CA VAL A 31 1.66 -6.54 17.66
C VAL A 31 0.51 -6.42 18.67
N PRO A 32 0.36 -7.38 19.61
CA PRO A 32 -0.57 -7.24 20.72
C PRO A 32 -0.21 -6.07 21.61
N LYS A 33 -1.23 -5.44 22.22
CA LYS A 33 -1.02 -4.34 23.17
C LYS A 33 -0.18 -4.82 24.35
N ASP A 34 0.80 -4.05 24.82
CA ASP A 34 1.64 -4.44 25.97
C ASP A 34 0.81 -4.78 27.21
N LYS A 35 -0.30 -4.05 27.44
CA LYS A 35 -1.25 -4.33 28.53
C LYS A 35 -1.95 -5.69 28.44
N ASN A 36 -1.85 -6.37 27.31
CA ASN A 36 -2.38 -7.69 27.05
C ASN A 36 -1.32 -8.78 27.16
N ASP A 37 -0.11 -8.46 27.61
CA ASP A 37 0.91 -9.47 27.87
C ASP A 37 0.42 -10.54 28.86
N GLY A 38 0.66 -11.81 28.51
CA GLY A 38 0.16 -12.99 29.21
C GLY A 38 -1.37 -13.16 29.19
N LYS A 39 -2.14 -12.22 28.62
CA LYS A 39 -3.61 -12.33 28.57
C LYS A 39 -4.01 -13.16 27.38
N ARG A 40 -4.86 -14.14 27.65
CA ARG A 40 -5.43 -15.03 26.63
C ARG A 40 -4.39 -15.78 25.78
N GLY A 41 -3.18 -15.98 26.33
CA GLY A 41 -2.06 -16.62 25.62
C GLY A 41 -1.32 -15.72 24.62
N LEU A 42 -1.65 -14.42 24.58
CA LEU A 42 -0.93 -13.43 23.77
C LEU A 42 0.28 -12.88 24.53
N VAL A 43 1.33 -12.55 23.80
CA VAL A 43 2.55 -11.93 24.29
C VAL A 43 2.57 -10.46 23.86
N GLY A 44 2.62 -9.55 24.84
CA GLY A 44 2.61 -8.10 24.57
C GLY A 44 3.93 -7.66 23.94
N GLY A 45 3.88 -6.69 23.02
CA GLY A 45 5.08 -6.15 22.38
C GLY A 45 5.80 -7.12 21.43
N HIS A 46 5.23 -8.30 21.19
CA HIS A 46 5.80 -9.33 20.32
C HIS A 46 5.11 -9.35 18.95
N ALA A 47 5.89 -9.62 17.91
CA ALA A 47 5.40 -9.63 16.54
C ALA A 47 4.75 -10.99 16.18
N TYR A 48 3.53 -10.94 15.67
CA TYR A 48 2.80 -12.08 15.08
C TYR A 48 2.56 -11.82 13.60
N SER A 49 2.17 -12.84 12.84
CA SER A 49 1.76 -12.69 11.43
C SER A 49 0.28 -12.99 11.19
N ILE A 50 -0.32 -12.34 10.19
CA ILE A 50 -1.64 -12.72 9.64
C ILE A 50 -1.41 -13.62 8.43
N ASN A 51 -1.86 -14.87 8.50
CA ASN A 51 -1.67 -15.89 7.47
C ASN A 51 -2.97 -16.28 6.76
N GLY A 52 -4.10 -15.68 7.11
CA GLY A 52 -5.37 -15.95 6.45
C GLY A 52 -6.55 -15.19 7.04
N ALA A 53 -7.62 -15.12 6.28
CA ALA A 53 -8.90 -14.58 6.73
C ALA A 53 -10.04 -15.47 6.20
N PHE A 54 -11.07 -15.71 7.00
CA PHE A 54 -12.11 -16.68 6.70
C PHE A 54 -13.48 -16.15 7.13
N ILE A 55 -14.53 -16.55 6.42
CA ILE A 55 -15.92 -16.29 6.81
C ILE A 55 -16.55 -17.63 7.18
N VAL A 56 -16.90 -17.80 8.44
CA VAL A 56 -17.49 -19.03 8.98
C VAL A 56 -18.83 -18.69 9.62
N GLY A 57 -19.92 -18.92 8.87
CA GLY A 57 -21.24 -18.40 9.24
C GLY A 57 -21.20 -16.87 9.28
N GLU A 58 -21.52 -16.28 10.43
CA GLU A 58 -21.42 -14.83 10.65
C GLU A 58 -20.05 -14.38 11.17
N ALA A 59 -19.18 -15.31 11.57
CA ALA A 59 -17.88 -14.99 12.13
C ALA A 59 -16.88 -14.63 11.03
N LYS A 60 -16.06 -13.60 11.31
CA LYS A 60 -14.97 -13.16 10.45
C LYS A 60 -13.68 -13.49 11.15
N LEU A 61 -13.06 -14.59 10.76
CA LEU A 61 -11.89 -15.14 11.44
C LEU A 61 -10.61 -14.68 10.76
N LEU A 62 -9.59 -14.42 11.57
CA LEU A 62 -8.21 -14.25 11.14
C LEU A 62 -7.40 -15.46 11.60
N ARG A 63 -6.59 -16.02 10.70
CA ARG A 63 -5.55 -17.01 11.04
C ARG A 63 -4.27 -16.25 11.35
N LEU A 64 -3.82 -16.35 12.59
CA LEU A 64 -2.66 -15.64 13.11
C LEU A 64 -1.58 -16.65 13.48
N ARG A 65 -0.31 -16.22 13.51
CA ARG A 65 0.81 -17.08 13.92
C ARG A 65 1.76 -16.38 14.89
N ASN A 66 2.06 -17.07 15.99
CA ASN A 66 3.19 -16.77 16.84
C ASN A 66 4.48 -17.39 16.23
N PRO A 67 5.50 -16.59 15.88
CA PRO A 67 6.74 -17.13 15.32
C PRO A 67 7.52 -18.04 16.29
N TRP A 68 7.25 -18.00 17.60
CA TRP A 68 7.86 -18.91 18.57
C TRP A 68 7.34 -20.35 18.48
N GLY A 69 6.27 -20.58 17.73
CA GLY A 69 5.71 -21.92 17.54
C GLY A 69 5.02 -22.50 18.77
N ASN A 70 4.68 -21.65 19.73
CA ASN A 70 3.90 -21.96 20.94
C ASN A 70 3.23 -20.66 21.44
N GLY A 71 2.39 -20.75 22.47
CA GLY A 71 1.75 -19.56 23.05
C GLY A 71 0.66 -19.01 22.14
N GLU A 72 -0.46 -19.73 22.13
CA GLU A 72 -1.60 -19.48 21.27
C GLU A 72 -2.76 -18.80 22.00
N TRP A 73 -3.63 -18.18 21.20
CA TRP A 73 -4.90 -17.66 21.67
C TRP A 73 -5.75 -18.73 22.36
N ASN A 74 -6.24 -18.43 23.56
CA ASN A 74 -7.13 -19.33 24.34
C ASN A 74 -8.57 -18.81 24.48
N GLY A 75 -8.97 -17.86 23.65
CA GLY A 75 -10.32 -17.29 23.64
C GLY A 75 -11.27 -17.98 22.64
N PRO A 76 -12.38 -17.31 22.26
CA PRO A 76 -13.28 -17.79 21.20
C PRO A 76 -12.52 -18.10 19.90
N TRP A 77 -12.83 -19.22 19.25
CA TRP A 77 -12.14 -19.70 18.03
C TRP A 77 -10.69 -20.14 18.21
N SER A 78 -10.16 -20.18 19.43
CA SER A 78 -8.94 -20.96 19.74
C SER A 78 -9.08 -22.42 19.29
N ASP A 79 -7.96 -23.13 19.17
CA ASP A 79 -7.91 -24.51 18.70
C ASP A 79 -8.84 -25.46 19.47
N ARG A 80 -8.97 -25.25 20.78
CA ARG A 80 -9.84 -26.05 21.66
C ARG A 80 -11.22 -25.44 21.86
N SER A 81 -11.58 -24.41 21.11
CA SER A 81 -12.84 -23.68 21.29
C SER A 81 -14.05 -24.56 20.91
N PRO A 82 -15.10 -24.62 21.74
CA PRO A 82 -16.33 -25.34 21.39
C PRO A 82 -17.06 -24.71 20.19
N LYS A 83 -16.72 -23.48 19.80
CA LYS A 83 -17.31 -22.81 18.62
C LYS A 83 -17.06 -23.57 17.31
N TRP A 84 -15.99 -24.35 17.24
CA TRP A 84 -15.72 -25.20 16.07
C TRP A 84 -16.76 -26.30 15.86
N LYS A 85 -17.48 -26.73 16.91
CA LYS A 85 -18.49 -27.79 16.81
C LYS A 85 -19.66 -27.43 15.88
N THR A 86 -19.94 -26.14 15.73
CA THR A 86 -21.03 -25.63 14.88
C THR A 86 -20.52 -25.10 13.54
N ALA A 87 -19.21 -25.08 13.32
CA ALA A 87 -18.63 -24.64 12.06
C ALA A 87 -18.74 -25.76 11.02
N PRO A 88 -18.98 -25.42 9.73
CA PRO A 88 -18.90 -26.41 8.66
C PRO A 88 -17.53 -27.08 8.64
N LEU A 89 -17.50 -28.38 8.31
CA LEU A 89 -16.24 -29.10 8.13
C LEU A 89 -15.41 -28.44 7.01
N ASP A 90 -14.09 -28.44 7.15
CA ASP A 90 -13.13 -27.89 6.17
C ASP A 90 -13.32 -26.40 5.84
N CYS A 91 -14.06 -25.64 6.65
CA CYS A 91 -14.23 -24.20 6.45
C CYS A 91 -12.93 -23.39 6.68
N VAL A 92 -11.99 -23.95 7.43
CA VAL A 92 -10.64 -23.41 7.66
C VAL A 92 -9.61 -24.55 7.73
N PRO A 93 -8.34 -24.30 7.37
CA PRO A 93 -7.30 -25.30 7.47
C PRO A 93 -6.89 -25.60 8.93
N HIS A 94 -7.09 -26.84 9.38
CA HIS A 94 -6.46 -27.46 10.57
C HIS A 94 -6.34 -26.58 11.84
N PRO A 95 -7.45 -26.32 12.56
CA PRO A 95 -7.46 -25.52 13.80
C PRO A 95 -7.04 -26.33 15.05
N SER A 96 -6.09 -27.27 14.96
CA SER A 96 -5.80 -28.16 16.11
C SER A 96 -4.35 -28.62 16.19
N LYS A 97 -3.40 -27.70 16.19
CA LYS A 97 -1.97 -27.99 16.40
C LYS A 97 -1.38 -26.91 17.28
N ASP A 98 -0.69 -27.32 18.36
CA ASP A 98 0.11 -26.39 19.17
C ASP A 98 1.41 -26.09 18.41
N ASP A 99 1.29 -25.28 17.35
CA ASP A 99 2.36 -24.87 16.45
C ASP A 99 2.49 -23.35 16.32
N GLY A 100 1.77 -22.62 17.20
CA GLY A 100 1.71 -21.18 17.24
C GLY A 100 0.68 -20.58 16.29
N GLU A 101 0.02 -21.38 15.43
CA GLU A 101 -1.07 -20.90 14.57
C GLU A 101 -2.42 -21.02 15.26
N PHE A 102 -3.22 -19.96 15.22
CA PHE A 102 -4.53 -19.94 15.85
C PHE A 102 -5.51 -19.06 15.11
N TYR A 103 -6.80 -19.24 15.39
CA TYR A 103 -7.87 -18.42 14.83
C TYR A 103 -8.45 -17.48 15.88
N MET A 104 -8.83 -16.30 15.43
CA MET A 104 -9.42 -15.25 16.27
C MET A 104 -10.52 -14.52 15.48
N ASP A 105 -11.60 -14.15 16.16
CA ASP A 105 -12.61 -13.27 15.55
C ASP A 105 -12.04 -11.86 15.36
N ILE A 106 -12.39 -11.18 14.27
CA ILE A 106 -11.93 -9.81 14.00
C ILE A 106 -12.21 -8.87 15.19
N ASN A 107 -13.32 -9.02 15.91
CA ASN A 107 -13.64 -8.15 17.03
C ASN A 107 -12.67 -8.35 18.20
N ASP A 108 -12.24 -9.60 18.43
CA ASP A 108 -11.19 -9.88 19.39
C ASP A 108 -9.85 -9.32 18.88
N PHE A 109 -9.53 -9.46 17.60
CA PHE A 109 -8.32 -8.87 17.01
C PHE A 109 -8.25 -7.36 17.27
N LEU A 110 -9.32 -6.61 16.98
CA LEU A 110 -9.41 -5.16 17.22
C LEU A 110 -9.30 -4.79 18.70
N ARG A 111 -9.72 -5.69 19.60
CA ARG A 111 -9.63 -5.49 21.03
C ARG A 111 -8.21 -5.74 21.56
N TYR A 112 -7.49 -6.71 20.99
CA TYR A 112 -6.24 -7.22 21.54
C TYR A 112 -4.96 -6.76 20.82
N PHE A 113 -5.07 -6.24 19.60
CA PHE A 113 -3.96 -5.71 18.81
C PHE A 113 -4.10 -4.20 18.61
N ASP A 114 -2.97 -3.48 18.57
CA ASP A 114 -2.93 -2.02 18.34
C ASP A 114 -2.31 -1.66 16.99
N ASP A 115 -1.38 -2.48 16.49
CA ASP A 115 -0.66 -2.22 15.25
C ASP A 115 -0.85 -3.36 14.24
N CYS A 116 -0.99 -2.97 12.97
CA CYS A 116 -0.95 -3.87 11.84
C CYS A 116 -0.16 -3.20 10.71
N THR A 117 1.00 -3.77 10.41
CA THR A 117 1.88 -3.36 9.32
C THR A 117 1.74 -4.34 8.16
N ILE A 118 1.43 -3.82 6.97
CA ILE A 118 1.30 -4.60 5.73
C ILE A 118 2.37 -4.10 4.76
N CYS A 119 3.25 -4.99 4.34
CA CYS A 119 4.26 -4.72 3.33
C CYS A 119 3.89 -5.44 2.04
N ASN A 120 3.54 -4.68 1.00
CA ASN A 120 3.24 -5.22 -0.33
C ASN A 120 4.38 -4.90 -1.30
N LEU A 121 4.66 -5.80 -2.24
CA LEU A 121 5.58 -5.51 -3.35
C LEU A 121 5.03 -4.46 -4.32
N THR A 122 3.72 -4.45 -4.52
CA THR A 122 3.01 -3.46 -5.33
C THR A 122 2.12 -2.59 -4.45
N PRO A 123 1.91 -1.31 -4.77
CA PRO A 123 1.05 -0.41 -4.00
C PRO A 123 -0.43 -0.65 -4.31
N ASP A 124 -0.83 -1.91 -4.40
CA ASP A 124 -2.18 -2.36 -4.75
C ASP A 124 -3.12 -2.28 -3.53
N PHE A 125 -2.61 -2.05 -2.32
CA PHE A 125 -3.41 -2.04 -1.09
C PHE A 125 -4.01 -0.68 -0.77
N ASP A 126 -5.22 -0.42 -1.27
CA ASP A 126 -5.95 0.83 -1.08
C ASP A 126 -7.26 0.71 -0.29
N ARG A 127 -7.59 -0.51 0.18
CA ARG A 127 -8.75 -0.84 1.02
C ARG A 127 -10.09 -0.84 0.28
N ASP A 128 -10.09 -0.78 -1.05
CA ASP A 128 -11.33 -0.84 -1.84
C ASP A 128 -11.87 -2.28 -1.98
N GLY A 129 -11.01 -3.28 -1.78
CA GLY A 129 -11.29 -4.71 -1.86
C GLY A 129 -11.02 -5.36 -3.23
N PHE A 130 -10.55 -4.61 -4.22
CA PHE A 130 -10.31 -5.01 -5.60
C PHE A 130 -8.83 -4.88 -5.97
N PRO A 131 -8.27 -5.81 -6.75
CA PRO A 131 -6.90 -5.69 -7.23
C PRO A 131 -6.86 -4.74 -8.44
N ASP A 132 -6.05 -3.69 -8.36
CA ASP A 132 -5.78 -2.78 -9.49
C ASP A 132 -4.77 -3.35 -10.47
N MET A 133 -4.11 -4.46 -10.10
CA MET A 133 -3.13 -5.16 -10.91
C MET A 133 -1.92 -4.30 -11.28
N LEU A 134 -1.44 -3.45 -10.36
CA LEU A 134 -0.28 -2.55 -10.53
C LEU A 134 1.07 -3.30 -10.62
N ASN A 135 1.20 -4.17 -11.61
CA ASN A 135 2.30 -5.13 -11.77
C ASN A 135 3.51 -4.53 -12.50
N TYR A 136 3.40 -3.32 -13.06
CA TYR A 136 4.49 -2.66 -13.77
C TYR A 136 4.98 -1.46 -12.99
N VAL A 137 6.29 -1.41 -12.75
CA VAL A 137 6.97 -0.26 -12.13
C VAL A 137 7.93 0.37 -13.13
N THR A 138 7.75 1.66 -13.38
CA THR A 138 8.70 2.48 -14.13
C THR A 138 9.50 3.33 -13.17
N CYS A 139 10.83 3.24 -13.23
CA CYS A 139 11.76 3.92 -12.34
C CYS A 139 12.48 5.05 -13.08
N ILE A 140 12.41 6.27 -12.54
CA ILE A 140 13.05 7.46 -13.12
C ILE A 140 13.92 8.11 -12.05
N TYR A 141 15.23 8.20 -12.31
CA TYR A 141 16.15 8.94 -11.46
C TYR A 141 16.04 10.43 -11.77
N GLY A 142 15.79 11.22 -10.74
CA GLY A 142 15.60 12.67 -10.81
C GLY A 142 16.39 13.42 -9.76
N ASN A 143 16.41 14.74 -9.88
CA ASN A 143 17.01 15.63 -8.91
C ASN A 143 16.36 17.01 -8.98
N TRP A 144 16.24 17.64 -7.81
CA TRP A 144 16.00 19.08 -7.67
C TRP A 144 17.39 19.73 -7.56
N ARG A 145 17.82 20.47 -8.59
CA ARG A 145 19.06 21.29 -8.64
C ARG A 145 19.06 22.09 -9.95
N ASP A 146 20.05 22.97 -10.15
CA ASP A 146 20.29 23.67 -11.42
C ASP A 146 19.05 24.42 -11.96
N GLY A 147 18.33 25.11 -11.07
CA GLY A 147 17.09 25.83 -11.41
C GLY A 147 15.84 24.95 -11.57
N LYS A 148 15.96 23.64 -11.27
CA LYS A 148 14.85 22.66 -11.23
C LYS A 148 14.38 22.38 -9.80
N ASN A 149 14.40 23.39 -8.93
CA ASN A 149 14.06 23.30 -7.52
C ASN A 149 13.09 24.43 -7.12
N GLY A 150 12.09 24.69 -7.96
CA GLY A 150 11.13 25.78 -7.78
C GLY A 150 10.15 25.63 -6.60
N GLY A 151 10.16 24.49 -5.90
CA GLY A 151 9.28 24.25 -4.76
C GLY A 151 7.80 24.28 -5.13
N SER A 152 6.93 24.48 -4.13
CA SER A 152 5.48 24.50 -4.31
C SER A 152 4.96 25.75 -5.04
N GLU A 153 5.68 26.87 -4.94
CA GLU A 153 5.31 28.16 -5.55
C GLU A 153 5.61 28.20 -7.06
N GLN A 154 6.74 27.64 -7.50
CA GLN A 154 7.17 27.68 -8.91
C GLN A 154 7.16 26.28 -9.52
N ARG A 155 5.97 25.67 -9.58
CA ARG A 155 5.77 24.27 -9.99
C ARG A 155 6.43 23.92 -11.33
N THR A 156 6.33 24.80 -12.32
CA THR A 156 6.91 24.59 -13.67
C THR A 156 8.44 24.62 -13.68
N LYS A 157 9.08 25.11 -12.62
CA LYS A 157 10.54 25.04 -12.41
C LYS A 157 10.95 23.84 -11.57
N ASN A 158 10.13 22.81 -11.48
CA ASN A 158 10.53 21.50 -10.97
C ASN A 158 10.68 20.52 -12.15
N PRO A 159 11.35 19.37 -11.97
CA PRO A 159 11.44 18.35 -13.01
C PRO A 159 10.04 17.90 -13.45
N CYS A 160 9.82 17.79 -14.76
CA CYS A 160 8.54 17.37 -15.34
C CYS A 160 8.73 16.07 -16.13
N TYR A 161 7.84 15.09 -15.90
CA TYR A 161 7.89 13.77 -16.53
C TYR A 161 6.58 13.45 -17.22
N SER A 162 6.64 13.07 -18.49
CA SER A 162 5.46 12.61 -19.23
C SER A 162 5.08 11.19 -18.80
N VAL A 163 3.79 10.94 -18.57
CA VAL A 163 3.23 9.62 -18.24
C VAL A 163 2.01 9.39 -19.14
N THR A 164 1.95 8.28 -19.85
CA THR A 164 0.77 7.93 -20.68
C THR A 164 0.19 6.61 -20.21
N LEU A 165 -1.12 6.62 -19.93
CA LEU A 165 -1.87 5.49 -19.41
C LEU A 165 -2.86 4.97 -20.47
N GLY A 166 -2.88 3.66 -20.66
CA GLY A 166 -3.92 2.98 -21.43
C GLY A 166 -5.15 2.65 -20.58
N ASP A 167 -6.06 1.87 -21.16
CA ASP A 167 -7.35 1.44 -20.56
C ASP A 167 -7.28 0.08 -19.84
N LYS A 168 -6.08 -0.48 -19.68
CA LYS A 168 -5.91 -1.76 -18.98
C LYS A 168 -6.20 -1.59 -17.49
N ALA A 169 -7.01 -2.51 -16.94
CA ALA A 169 -7.51 -2.46 -15.57
C ALA A 169 -8.42 -1.25 -15.28
N MET A 170 -9.07 -0.72 -16.33
CA MET A 170 -10.09 0.31 -16.19
C MET A 170 -11.31 -0.24 -15.44
N ASP A 171 -11.82 0.55 -14.50
CA ASP A 171 -13.00 0.22 -13.72
C ASP A 171 -14.30 0.60 -14.43
N ASP A 172 -15.43 0.35 -13.77
CA ASP A 172 -16.77 0.67 -14.28
C ASP A 172 -17.02 2.19 -14.41
N GLU A 173 -16.18 3.04 -13.79
CA GLU A 173 -16.22 4.51 -13.93
C GLU A 173 -15.38 5.01 -15.12
N GLY A 174 -14.69 4.13 -15.84
CA GLY A 174 -13.80 4.51 -16.93
C GLY A 174 -12.43 5.04 -16.48
N LYS A 175 -12.00 4.70 -15.26
CA LYS A 175 -10.75 5.16 -14.65
C LYS A 175 -9.78 4.02 -14.39
N VAL A 176 -8.50 4.35 -14.36
CA VAL A 176 -7.38 3.47 -14.03
C VAL A 176 -6.62 4.02 -12.83
N ALA A 177 -6.05 3.11 -12.04
CA ALA A 177 -5.17 3.46 -10.94
C ALA A 177 -3.75 3.77 -11.44
N LEU A 178 -3.20 4.90 -10.97
CA LEU A 178 -1.79 5.25 -11.07
C LEU A 178 -1.27 5.51 -9.66
N VAL A 179 -0.21 4.81 -9.26
CA VAL A 179 0.51 5.14 -8.03
C VAL A 179 1.88 5.71 -8.36
N VAL A 180 2.14 6.92 -7.87
CA VAL A 180 3.43 7.58 -7.97
C VAL A 180 4.12 7.57 -6.61
N GLN A 181 5.37 7.13 -6.56
CA GLN A 181 6.19 7.19 -5.35
C GLN A 181 7.42 8.04 -5.58
N ILE A 182 7.74 8.89 -4.61
CA ILE A 182 8.99 9.63 -4.54
C ILE A 182 9.82 9.03 -3.42
N VAL A 183 10.98 8.47 -3.76
CA VAL A 183 11.99 8.02 -2.80
C VAL A 183 13.14 9.00 -2.81
N GLN A 184 13.36 9.68 -1.69
CA GLN A 184 14.45 10.64 -1.55
C GLN A 184 15.77 9.92 -1.29
N ARG A 185 16.86 10.32 -1.95
CA ARG A 185 18.19 9.83 -1.58
C ARG A 185 18.56 10.37 -0.20
N THR A 186 18.95 9.51 0.73
CA THR A 186 19.37 9.92 2.08
C THR A 186 20.78 9.42 2.36
N LEU A 187 21.65 10.29 2.87
CA LEU A 187 23.04 9.96 3.24
C LEU A 187 23.18 9.65 4.76
N GLU A 188 22.27 8.87 5.34
CA GLU A 188 22.30 8.33 6.73
C GLU A 188 21.66 9.20 7.85
N SER A 189 21.30 10.46 7.63
CA SER A 189 20.63 11.31 8.64
C SER A 189 19.12 11.47 8.39
N ARG A 190 18.28 11.24 9.41
CA ARG A 190 16.83 11.56 9.35
C ARG A 190 16.56 13.07 9.15
N ASN A 191 17.53 13.93 9.45
CA ASN A 191 17.41 15.38 9.29
C ASN A 191 17.54 15.84 7.83
N ASP A 192 17.90 14.94 6.91
CA ASP A 192 18.03 15.24 5.49
C ASP A 192 16.68 15.10 4.75
N ILE A 193 15.62 14.60 5.39
CA ILE A 193 14.31 14.41 4.75
C ILE A 193 13.61 15.76 4.59
N THR A 194 13.19 16.08 3.36
CA THR A 194 12.36 17.26 3.09
C THR A 194 10.93 16.85 2.75
N GLU A 195 10.00 17.79 2.86
CA GLU A 195 8.62 17.59 2.48
C GLU A 195 8.50 17.64 0.96
N VAL A 196 7.97 16.57 0.36
CA VAL A 196 7.82 16.46 -1.09
C VAL A 196 6.40 16.09 -1.45
N ARG A 197 5.98 16.41 -2.68
CA ARG A 197 4.70 16.03 -3.30
C ARG A 197 4.92 15.72 -4.77
N CYS A 198 4.04 14.93 -5.38
CA CYS A 198 3.95 14.82 -6.84
C CYS A 198 2.63 15.43 -7.33
N ASP A 199 2.71 16.47 -8.14
CA ASP A 199 1.54 16.99 -8.86
C ASP A 199 1.38 16.27 -10.18
N LEU A 200 0.14 15.89 -10.50
CA LEU A 200 -0.18 15.25 -11.77
C LEU A 200 -1.10 16.17 -12.58
N PHE A 201 -0.73 16.45 -13.82
CA PHE A 201 -1.51 17.29 -14.71
C PHE A 201 -1.99 16.51 -15.94
N LYS A 202 -3.29 16.54 -16.26
CA LYS A 202 -3.82 15.97 -17.50
C LYS A 202 -3.48 16.86 -18.68
N VAL A 203 -2.96 16.27 -19.75
CA VAL A 203 -2.71 16.98 -21.01
C VAL A 203 -4.01 17.00 -21.82
N LEU A 204 -4.65 18.16 -21.92
CA LEU A 204 -5.92 18.33 -22.65
C LEU A 204 -5.71 18.60 -24.14
N GLY A 205 -4.53 19.11 -24.51
CA GLY A 205 -4.16 19.41 -25.89
C GLY A 205 -2.76 20.01 -25.96
N LYS A 206 -2.10 19.81 -27.09
CA LYS A 206 -0.76 20.33 -27.37
C LYS A 206 -0.77 21.06 -28.71
N ASN A 207 -0.44 22.35 -28.67
CA ASN A 207 -0.13 23.13 -29.86
C ASN A 207 1.35 23.55 -29.79
N ASP A 208 1.89 24.14 -30.84
CA ASP A 208 3.32 24.52 -30.94
C ASP A 208 3.81 25.46 -29.81
N HIS A 209 2.90 26.11 -29.08
CA HIS A 209 3.21 27.14 -28.09
C HIS A 209 2.64 26.91 -26.69
N CYS A 210 1.74 25.95 -26.50
CA CYS A 210 1.06 25.79 -25.21
C CYS A 210 0.56 24.36 -24.99
N VAL A 211 0.56 23.95 -23.72
CA VAL A 211 -0.07 22.74 -23.24
C VAL A 211 -1.15 23.13 -22.24
N SER A 212 -2.40 22.73 -22.52
CA SER A 212 -3.50 22.91 -21.57
C SER A 212 -3.46 21.80 -20.53
N LEU A 213 -3.44 22.19 -19.24
CA LEU A 213 -3.21 21.31 -18.11
C LEU A 213 -4.33 21.43 -17.06
N GLU A 214 -4.80 20.30 -16.54
CA GLU A 214 -5.70 20.23 -15.39
C GLU A 214 -4.98 19.55 -14.23
N LEU A 215 -4.89 20.20 -13.06
CA LEU A 215 -4.29 19.61 -11.87
C LEU A 215 -5.22 18.53 -11.31
N LEU A 216 -4.68 17.31 -11.19
CA LEU A 216 -5.36 16.16 -10.60
C LEU A 216 -4.78 15.86 -9.22
N GLY A 217 -5.65 15.44 -8.31
CA GLY A 217 -5.23 15.03 -6.98
C GLY A 217 -6.40 14.66 -6.09
N ASP A 218 -6.20 13.61 -5.30
CA ASP A 218 -7.06 13.28 -4.16
C ASP A 218 -6.76 14.25 -3.00
N LYS A 219 -7.68 14.35 -2.01
CA LYS A 219 -7.46 15.06 -0.73
C LYS A 219 -6.20 14.57 0.00
N SER A 220 -5.70 13.38 -0.35
CA SER A 220 -4.48 12.79 0.18
C SER A 220 -3.18 13.27 -0.49
N ASN A 221 -3.25 14.05 -1.58
CA ASN A 221 -2.07 14.61 -2.26
C ASN A 221 -1.52 15.83 -1.49
N ILE A 222 -0.84 15.57 -0.38
CA ILE A 222 -0.24 16.58 0.50
C ILE A 222 1.28 16.44 0.54
N TYR A 223 1.97 17.54 0.88
CA TYR A 223 3.39 17.49 1.16
C TYR A 223 3.64 16.66 2.42
N MET A 224 4.62 15.75 2.36
CA MET A 224 4.97 14.87 3.47
C MET A 224 6.49 14.69 3.56
N GLY A 225 7.02 14.69 4.79
CA GLY A 225 8.44 14.50 5.08
C GLY A 225 8.81 13.06 5.40
N ASN A 226 8.64 12.13 4.45
CA ASN A 226 9.13 10.75 4.60
C ASN A 226 10.21 10.42 3.55
N VAL A 227 11.05 9.43 3.85
CA VAL A 227 12.04 8.89 2.89
C VAL A 227 11.34 8.42 1.61
N GLN A 228 10.18 7.78 1.76
CA GLN A 228 9.31 7.34 0.67
C GLN A 228 7.92 7.91 0.87
N ASN A 229 7.44 8.68 -0.10
CA ASN A 229 6.06 9.14 -0.16
C ASN A 229 5.32 8.47 -1.32
N THR A 230 4.04 8.16 -1.11
CA THR A 230 3.17 7.48 -2.09
C THR A 230 1.94 8.32 -2.36
N TYR A 231 1.66 8.55 -3.63
CA TYR A 231 0.53 9.32 -4.14
C TYR A 231 -0.28 8.43 -5.07
N ARG A 232 -1.57 8.26 -4.78
CA ARG A 232 -2.48 7.42 -5.56
C ARG A 232 -3.45 8.32 -6.33
N PHE A 233 -3.62 8.02 -7.60
CA PHE A 233 -4.50 8.71 -8.52
C PHE A 233 -5.45 7.70 -9.16
N HIS A 234 -6.72 8.09 -9.29
CA HIS A 234 -7.74 7.32 -9.97
C HIS A 234 -8.31 8.17 -11.10
N ILE A 235 -7.85 7.91 -12.32
CA ILE A 235 -7.89 8.88 -13.43
C ILE A 235 -8.21 8.21 -14.76
N GLU A 236 -8.75 8.94 -15.72
CA GLU A 236 -9.06 8.39 -17.05
C GLU A 236 -7.77 8.00 -17.82
N PRO A 237 -7.83 7.07 -18.78
CA PRO A 237 -6.73 6.86 -19.73
C PRO A 237 -6.36 8.15 -20.46
N GLY A 238 -5.07 8.35 -20.75
CA GLY A 238 -4.58 9.57 -21.41
C GLY A 238 -3.12 9.91 -21.11
N SER A 239 -2.72 11.13 -21.51
CA SER A 239 -1.37 11.67 -21.30
C SER A 239 -1.35 12.68 -20.15
N TYR A 240 -0.31 12.58 -19.34
CA TYR A 240 -0.16 13.30 -18.08
C TYR A 240 1.27 13.83 -17.91
N ILE A 241 1.42 14.85 -17.09
CA ILE A 241 2.72 15.38 -16.63
C ILE A 241 2.78 15.24 -15.12
N ALA A 242 3.75 14.45 -14.64
CA ALA A 242 4.08 14.29 -13.24
C ALA A 242 5.20 15.28 -12.86
N ILE A 243 4.96 16.08 -11.82
CA ILE A 243 5.88 17.10 -11.31
C ILE A 243 6.18 16.80 -9.84
N PRO A 244 7.25 16.05 -9.54
CA PRO A 244 7.76 15.94 -8.18
C PRO A 244 8.36 17.27 -7.74
N ALA A 245 7.93 17.79 -6.59
CA ALA A 245 8.38 19.05 -6.04
C ALA A 245 8.65 18.92 -4.54
N THR A 246 9.63 19.69 -4.05
CA THR A 246 9.79 20.01 -2.63
C THR A 246 8.74 21.04 -2.21
N LEU A 247 8.46 21.15 -0.91
CA LEU A 247 7.58 22.19 -0.38
C LEU A 247 8.18 23.58 -0.63
N GLU A 248 9.42 23.75 -0.16
CA GLU A 248 10.21 24.97 -0.27
C GLU A 248 11.08 24.95 -1.53
N ALA A 249 11.28 26.13 -2.12
CA ALA A 249 12.18 26.30 -3.26
C ALA A 249 13.66 26.25 -2.82
N GLY A 250 14.57 26.02 -3.77
CA GLY A 250 16.02 26.05 -3.55
C GLY A 250 16.62 24.80 -2.90
N TYR A 251 15.78 23.85 -2.46
CA TYR A 251 16.25 22.57 -1.92
C TYR A 251 16.89 21.71 -3.02
N GLU A 252 18.14 21.33 -2.80
CA GLU A 252 18.86 20.45 -3.71
C GLU A 252 18.90 19.02 -3.21
N LYS A 253 18.36 18.08 -4.00
CA LYS A 253 18.33 16.67 -3.63
C LYS A 253 18.05 15.75 -4.80
N GLU A 254 18.58 14.54 -4.73
CA GLU A 254 18.29 13.47 -5.66
C GLU A 254 17.10 12.61 -5.20
N PHE A 255 16.33 12.10 -6.15
CA PHE A 255 15.19 11.24 -5.87
C PHE A 255 15.03 10.16 -6.93
N LEU A 256 14.31 9.10 -6.56
CA LEU A 256 13.79 8.10 -7.47
C LEU A 256 12.27 8.25 -7.54
N LEU A 257 11.76 8.55 -8.73
CA LEU A 257 10.33 8.57 -9.04
C LEU A 257 9.93 7.18 -9.55
N ARG A 258 8.96 6.53 -8.90
CA ARG A 258 8.41 5.24 -9.33
C ARG A 258 6.95 5.41 -9.72
N CYS A 259 6.60 4.97 -10.92
CA CYS A 259 5.21 4.94 -11.39
C CYS A 259 4.75 3.49 -11.49
N PHE A 260 3.74 3.13 -10.70
CA PHE A 260 3.12 1.80 -10.70
C PHE A 260 1.81 1.84 -11.49
N THR A 261 1.65 0.88 -12.39
CA THR A 261 0.58 0.85 -13.40
C THR A 261 0.21 -0.59 -13.76
N ALA A 262 -0.98 -0.79 -14.34
CA ALA A 262 -1.46 -2.11 -14.78
C ALA A 262 -0.89 -2.58 -16.13
N ALA A 263 -0.29 -1.67 -16.89
CA ALA A 263 0.39 -1.94 -18.16
C ALA A 263 1.70 -1.14 -18.22
N PRO A 264 2.68 -1.54 -19.05
CA PRO A 264 3.87 -0.73 -19.27
C PRO A 264 3.50 0.69 -19.69
N VAL A 265 4.09 1.68 -19.01
CA VAL A 265 4.02 3.08 -19.44
C VAL A 265 4.97 3.23 -20.62
N SER A 266 4.51 3.88 -21.70
CA SER A 266 5.42 4.31 -22.77
C SER A 266 6.50 5.22 -22.17
N ASN A 267 7.78 4.90 -22.39
CA ASN A 267 8.94 5.46 -21.70
C ASN A 267 8.74 6.94 -21.28
N PRO A 268 8.64 7.24 -19.97
CA PRO A 268 8.45 8.59 -19.50
C PRO A 268 9.65 9.44 -19.90
N GLN A 269 9.43 10.41 -20.79
CA GLN A 269 10.46 11.34 -21.22
C GLN A 269 10.50 12.55 -20.29
N TYR A 270 11.71 13.01 -20.00
CA TYR A 270 11.91 14.31 -19.37
C TYR A 270 11.35 15.39 -20.30
N VAL A 271 10.45 16.22 -19.79
CA VAL A 271 9.86 17.32 -20.54
C VAL A 271 10.45 18.63 -20.00
N SER A 272 11.20 19.34 -20.85
CA SER A 272 11.53 20.75 -20.60
C SER A 272 10.49 21.62 -21.28
N TYR A 273 9.87 22.53 -20.53
CA TYR A 273 9.12 23.65 -21.05
C TYR A 273 10.01 24.91 -21.05
#